data_AF-A0A8H6ASW1-F1
#
_entry.id   AF-A0A8H6ASW1-F1
#
_cell.length_a   1.000
_cell.length_b   1.000
_cell.length_c   1.000
_cell.angle_alpha   90.00
_cell.angle_beta   90.00
_cell.angle_gamma   90.00
#
_symmetry.space_group_name_H-M   'P 1'
#
loop_
_entity.id
_entity.type
_entity.pdbx_description
1 polymer ?
#
loop_
_entity_poly.entity_id
_entity_poly.type
_entity_poly.pdbx_seq_one_letter_code
_entity_poly.pdbx_strand_id
1 'polypeptide(L)'
;MNLDDPKDKVINIKMELDFEGSPKETQVSSDSELEDLPTRKLVSRLSEPGGFSKAELIFPDTRDIDPGASLNLTSQMILRPSGARMINNRLTFTKFENKSKVMNALAIKLGLSPALKFYDVCSFTGTDSFKNIPRPVYALLFSIPFTSTWESMTRAKEMAKLPYKGSGPDQPVIWFKQAIAGACGSMGLLHCLLNGQAHRYVLPDTVLSRLYEQSIPLGPDDRATMLYNDQKFEDAHQAIAILADKASTEKVEKLNRHYVAFVRGEDGSLWEMDGIRGGPIRRKPRLEEHEDLLTDDILRLCMGGFVDAESDEDTMCSCIALAKDPTEAVTLPLNSLSRGHLMNERSEGVQPRTFWDPAWYGPDHWSQ
;
A
#
# COMPACT_ATOMS: atom_id res chain seq x y z
N MET A 1 32.53 38.17 -35.88
CA MET A 1 32.78 37.55 -37.20
C MET A 1 32.82 36.05 -36.98
N ASN A 2 31.88 35.31 -37.61
CA ASN A 2 32.11 34.27 -38.64
C ASN A 2 33.53 33.64 -38.67
N LEU A 3 33.76 32.35 -38.92
CA LEU A 3 32.92 31.15 -39.19
C LEU A 3 33.85 29.91 -38.89
N ASP A 4 33.59 28.62 -39.11
CA ASP A 4 32.54 27.89 -39.86
C ASP A 4 32.36 26.45 -39.32
N ASP A 5 31.41 25.70 -39.90
CA ASP A 5 31.25 24.23 -39.88
C ASP A 5 31.66 23.65 -41.26
N PRO A 6 32.04 22.37 -41.43
CA PRO A 6 31.16 21.52 -42.23
C PRO A 6 31.15 20.00 -41.91
N LYS A 7 29.95 19.50 -41.60
CA LYS A 7 29.17 18.47 -42.33
C LYS A 7 29.81 17.24 -43.01
N ASP A 8 29.15 16.11 -42.73
CA ASP A 8 28.71 15.01 -43.63
C ASP A 8 29.72 14.21 -44.48
N LYS A 9 29.74 12.89 -44.25
CA LYS A 9 29.73 11.90 -45.35
C LYS A 9 29.20 10.52 -44.94
N VAL A 10 28.05 10.16 -45.51
CA VAL A 10 27.55 8.77 -45.57
C VAL A 10 28.32 8.01 -46.64
N ILE A 11 28.74 6.77 -46.35
CA ILE A 11 29.15 5.81 -47.38
C ILE A 11 28.45 4.47 -47.10
N ASN A 12 27.78 3.97 -48.14
CA ASN A 12 27.04 2.71 -48.16
C ASN A 12 27.79 1.78 -49.13
N ILE A 13 28.16 0.56 -48.72
CA ILE A 13 28.77 -0.43 -49.63
C ILE A 13 28.07 -1.77 -49.46
N LYS A 14 27.39 -2.18 -50.54
CA LYS A 14 26.90 -3.54 -50.79
C LYS A 14 27.92 -4.26 -51.67
N MET A 15 28.34 -5.46 -51.32
CA MET A 15 28.86 -6.46 -52.27
C MET A 15 28.51 -7.88 -51.77
N GLU A 16 28.51 -8.83 -52.69
CA GLU A 16 27.65 -10.02 -52.72
C GLU A 16 28.42 -11.16 -53.43
N LEU A 17 27.93 -12.41 -53.33
CA LEU A 17 28.35 -13.62 -54.08
C LEU A 17 29.66 -14.33 -53.61
N ASP A 18 29.85 -15.66 -53.68
CA ASP A 18 28.94 -16.84 -53.73
C ASP A 18 29.76 -18.17 -53.64
N PHE A 19 29.07 -19.34 -53.66
CA PHE A 19 29.54 -20.70 -54.02
C PHE A 19 30.46 -21.46 -53.02
N GLU A 20 30.40 -22.80 -52.82
CA GLU A 20 29.52 -23.94 -53.21
C GLU A 20 29.82 -25.08 -52.16
N GLY A 21 29.03 -26.13 -51.88
CA GLY A 21 27.80 -26.66 -52.47
C GLY A 21 27.17 -27.82 -51.66
N SER A 22 26.19 -28.49 -52.28
CA SER A 22 25.31 -29.57 -51.78
C SER A 22 25.76 -30.95 -52.38
N PRO A 23 24.99 -32.08 -52.50
CA PRO A 23 23.65 -32.44 -51.98
C PRO A 23 23.42 -33.91 -51.51
N LYS A 24 22.21 -34.18 -50.99
CA LYS A 24 21.24 -35.30 -51.25
C LYS A 24 20.37 -35.55 -49.99
N GLU A 25 19.04 -35.33 -49.98
CA GLU A 25 17.92 -36.09 -50.63
C GLU A 25 17.88 -37.58 -50.24
N THR A 26 16.75 -38.22 -49.86
CA THR A 26 15.39 -38.33 -50.49
C THR A 26 14.37 -38.77 -49.39
N GLN A 27 13.19 -38.14 -49.17
CA GLN A 27 11.80 -38.47 -49.65
C GLN A 27 11.30 -39.95 -49.48
N VAL A 28 10.01 -40.35 -49.32
CA VAL A 28 8.65 -39.74 -49.12
C VAL A 28 7.58 -40.84 -48.74
N SER A 29 6.45 -40.44 -48.11
CA SER A 29 5.05 -41.01 -47.96
C SER A 29 4.72 -42.55 -48.08
N SER A 30 3.62 -43.11 -47.54
CA SER A 30 2.19 -42.76 -47.82
C SER A 30 1.12 -43.52 -46.99
N ASP A 31 0.00 -42.81 -46.79
CA ASP A 31 -1.43 -43.06 -46.51
C ASP A 31 -2.07 -44.48 -46.45
N SER A 32 -3.16 -44.61 -45.67
CA SER A 32 -4.49 -45.07 -46.16
C SER A 32 -5.62 -45.00 -45.11
N GLU A 33 -6.86 -44.73 -45.56
CA GLU A 33 -8.12 -44.65 -44.78
C GLU A 33 -8.97 -45.95 -44.89
N LEU A 34 -9.90 -46.22 -43.95
CA LEU A 34 -11.31 -46.57 -44.27
C LEU A 34 -12.28 -46.56 -43.04
N GLU A 35 -13.58 -46.43 -43.35
CA GLU A 35 -14.79 -46.22 -42.53
C GLU A 35 -15.36 -47.45 -41.75
N ASP A 36 -16.20 -47.22 -40.72
CA ASP A 36 -17.70 -47.33 -40.79
C ASP A 36 -18.46 -47.79 -39.49
N LEU A 37 -19.19 -46.85 -38.84
CA LEU A 37 -20.46 -46.96 -38.03
C LEU A 37 -20.64 -48.01 -36.85
N PRO A 38 -21.77 -48.01 -36.08
CA PRO A 38 -22.01 -47.10 -34.94
C PRO A 38 -22.48 -47.77 -33.62
N THR A 39 -22.39 -47.11 -32.44
CA THR A 39 -23.14 -47.53 -31.23
C THR A 39 -23.54 -46.36 -30.31
N ARG A 40 -24.57 -46.57 -29.48
CA ARG A 40 -25.49 -45.54 -28.97
C ARG A 40 -25.38 -45.32 -27.45
N LYS A 41 -25.21 -44.05 -27.04
CA LYS A 41 -25.49 -43.46 -25.70
C LYS A 41 -24.99 -44.17 -24.43
N LEU A 42 -24.16 -43.45 -23.66
CA LEU A 42 -24.55 -43.04 -22.29
C LEU A 42 -23.86 -41.73 -21.89
N VAL A 43 -24.53 -40.93 -21.07
CA VAL A 43 -24.13 -39.56 -20.72
C VAL A 43 -23.55 -39.53 -19.30
N SER A 44 -22.33 -39.02 -19.16
CA SER A 44 -21.83 -38.47 -17.91
C SER A 44 -20.77 -37.40 -18.22
N ARG A 45 -21.19 -36.13 -18.29
CA ARG A 45 -20.24 -35.01 -18.37
C ARG A 45 -19.64 -34.78 -16.99
N LEU A 46 -18.36 -35.13 -16.83
CA LEU A 46 -17.49 -34.46 -15.87
C LEU A 46 -17.15 -33.08 -16.45
N SER A 47 -17.38 -32.03 -15.68
CA SER A 47 -17.00 -30.66 -16.06
C SER A 47 -15.60 -30.38 -15.53
N GLU A 48 -14.68 -30.01 -16.41
CA GLU A 48 -13.37 -29.48 -16.02
C GLU A 48 -13.52 -28.12 -15.29
N PRO A 49 -12.58 -27.75 -14.40
CA PRO A 49 -12.60 -26.44 -13.75
C PRO A 49 -12.22 -25.35 -14.76
N GLY A 50 -13.20 -24.56 -15.18
CA GLY A 50 -13.01 -23.45 -16.12
C GLY A 50 -12.01 -22.41 -15.60
N GLY A 51 -11.18 -21.89 -16.50
CA GLY A 51 -10.09 -20.97 -16.17
C GLY A 51 -10.57 -19.67 -15.51
N PHE A 52 -9.75 -19.16 -14.58
CA PHE A 52 -9.97 -17.87 -13.94
C PHE A 52 -9.95 -16.74 -14.98
N SER A 53 -11.10 -16.12 -15.22
CA SER A 53 -11.20 -14.93 -16.05
C SER A 53 -10.49 -13.76 -15.35
N LYS A 54 -9.40 -13.29 -15.95
CA LYS A 54 -8.64 -12.12 -15.48
C LYS A 54 -9.52 -10.88 -15.52
N ALA A 55 -9.87 -10.33 -14.36
CA ALA A 55 -10.62 -9.08 -14.27
C ALA A 55 -9.66 -7.91 -14.48
N GLU A 56 -9.72 -7.25 -15.65
CA GLU A 56 -8.98 -6.00 -15.88
C GLU A 56 -9.62 -4.83 -15.13
N LEU A 57 -8.82 -4.18 -14.28
CA LEU A 57 -9.18 -2.90 -13.67
C LEU A 57 -9.02 -1.78 -14.70
N ILE A 58 -10.10 -1.47 -15.41
CA ILE A 58 -10.15 -0.31 -16.31
C ILE A 58 -10.16 0.97 -15.45
N PHE A 59 -9.04 1.68 -15.43
CA PHE A 59 -9.00 3.06 -14.97
C PHE A 59 -9.63 3.96 -16.05
N PRO A 60 -10.54 4.88 -15.72
CA PRO A 60 -11.13 5.78 -16.72
C PRO A 60 -10.08 6.82 -17.16
N ASP A 61 -9.57 6.66 -18.38
CA ASP A 61 -8.69 7.64 -19.02
C ASP A 61 -9.54 8.82 -19.51
N THR A 62 -9.30 10.02 -18.98
CA THR A 62 -10.15 11.20 -19.25
C THR A 62 -9.72 11.90 -20.53
N ARG A 63 -10.00 11.29 -21.69
CA ARG A 63 -9.97 11.93 -23.00
C ARG A 63 -11.18 11.51 -23.83
N ASP A 64 -11.64 12.43 -24.67
CA ASP A 64 -12.79 12.32 -25.57
C ASP A 64 -14.18 12.22 -24.89
N ILE A 65 -14.67 13.36 -24.41
CA ILE A 65 -16.10 13.62 -24.26
C ILE A 65 -16.53 14.55 -25.41
N ASP A 66 -17.36 14.02 -26.31
CA ASP A 66 -18.04 14.78 -27.37
C ASP A 66 -19.06 15.76 -26.74
N PRO A 67 -19.01 17.09 -27.01
CA PRO A 67 -19.87 18.06 -26.32
C PRO A 67 -21.37 18.00 -26.69
N GLY A 68 -21.78 17.06 -27.55
CA GLY A 68 -23.14 16.98 -28.12
C GLY A 68 -24.17 16.14 -27.36
N ALA A 69 -23.81 15.39 -26.30
CA ALA A 69 -24.72 14.44 -25.66
C ALA A 69 -24.93 14.71 -24.16
N SER A 70 -25.96 15.50 -23.83
CA SER A 70 -26.45 15.63 -22.45
C SER A 70 -27.18 14.36 -21.99
N LEU A 71 -26.41 13.35 -21.59
CA LEU A 71 -26.93 12.21 -20.83
C LEU A 71 -27.06 12.64 -19.37
N ASN A 72 -28.29 12.67 -18.86
CA ASN A 72 -28.58 12.78 -17.43
C ASN A 72 -28.06 11.54 -16.70
N LEU A 73 -26.75 11.49 -16.41
CA LEU A 73 -26.12 10.45 -15.61
C LEU A 73 -26.59 10.59 -14.15
N THR A 74 -27.73 9.97 -13.85
CA THR A 74 -28.11 9.71 -12.46
C THR A 74 -27.04 8.78 -11.89
N SER A 75 -26.29 9.23 -10.87
CA SER A 75 -25.17 8.45 -10.32
C SER A 75 -25.68 7.09 -9.83
N GLN A 76 -25.30 6.02 -10.53
CA GLN A 76 -25.71 4.66 -10.17
C GLN A 76 -25.03 4.26 -8.86
N MET A 77 -25.78 4.35 -7.77
CA MET A 77 -25.33 3.92 -6.44
C MET A 77 -25.88 2.53 -6.15
N ILE A 78 -25.02 1.51 -6.12
CA ILE A 78 -25.39 0.14 -5.74
C ILE A 78 -24.89 -0.13 -4.32
N LEU A 79 -25.77 -0.60 -3.45
CA LEU A 79 -25.45 -0.95 -2.07
C LEU A 79 -25.14 -2.45 -1.97
N ARG A 80 -23.96 -2.81 -1.45
CA ARG A 80 -23.57 -4.20 -1.12
C ARG A 80 -24.20 -4.61 0.23
N PRO A 81 -24.39 -5.92 0.51
CA PRO A 81 -24.94 -6.39 1.79
C PRO A 81 -24.19 -5.92 3.04
N SER A 82 -22.88 -5.67 2.91
CA SER A 82 -21.99 -5.12 3.94
C SER A 82 -22.32 -3.66 4.32
N GLY A 83 -23.02 -2.91 3.47
CA GLY A 83 -23.15 -1.45 3.55
C GLY A 83 -22.15 -0.69 2.68
N ALA A 84 -21.19 -1.36 2.03
CA ALA A 84 -20.32 -0.73 1.03
C ALA A 84 -21.10 -0.30 -0.21
N ARG A 85 -20.63 0.73 -0.91
CA ARG A 85 -21.35 1.33 -2.05
C ARG A 85 -20.49 1.33 -3.31
N MET A 86 -21.04 0.92 -4.43
CA MET A 86 -20.49 1.28 -5.75
C MET A 86 -21.01 2.66 -6.11
N ILE A 87 -20.11 3.62 -6.35
CA ILE A 87 -20.45 4.98 -6.79
C ILE A 87 -19.63 5.27 -8.04
N ASN A 88 -20.27 5.53 -9.18
CA ASN A 88 -19.61 5.71 -10.48
C ASN A 88 -18.60 4.57 -10.76
N ASN A 89 -19.08 3.32 -10.63
CA ASN A 89 -18.31 2.07 -10.74
C ASN A 89 -17.13 1.91 -9.77
N ARG A 90 -16.95 2.80 -8.78
CA ARG A 90 -15.89 2.71 -7.77
C ARG A 90 -16.42 2.20 -6.42
N LEU A 91 -15.84 1.11 -5.92
CA LEU A 91 -16.12 0.61 -4.57
C LEU A 91 -15.72 1.66 -3.53
N THR A 92 -16.68 2.01 -2.69
CA THR A 92 -16.60 3.09 -1.71
C THR A 92 -17.02 2.60 -0.34
N PHE A 93 -16.09 2.67 0.61
CA PHE A 93 -16.30 2.33 1.99
C PHE A 93 -16.80 3.53 2.81
N THR A 94 -17.37 3.24 3.99
CA THR A 94 -17.86 4.27 4.91
C THR A 94 -16.70 4.79 5.73
N LYS A 95 -16.29 6.05 5.49
CA LYS A 95 -15.22 6.70 6.27
C LYS A 95 -15.57 6.72 7.77
N PHE A 96 -14.57 6.45 8.61
CA PHE A 96 -14.58 6.69 10.06
C PHE A 96 -13.38 7.56 10.47
N GLU A 97 -13.30 7.92 11.76
CA GLU A 97 -12.28 8.81 12.33
C GLU A 97 -11.03 8.08 12.85
N ASN A 98 -9.90 8.79 12.91
CA ASN A 98 -8.64 8.31 13.46
C ASN A 98 -8.63 8.40 14.99
N LYS A 99 -9.37 7.49 15.63
CA LYS A 99 -9.46 7.35 17.09
C LYS A 99 -9.04 5.94 17.48
N SER A 100 -8.21 5.81 18.51
CA SER A 100 -7.68 4.53 19.02
C SER A 100 -8.79 3.48 19.18
N LYS A 101 -9.91 3.85 19.81
CA LYS A 101 -11.09 3.00 20.03
C LYS A 101 -11.66 2.38 18.74
N VAL A 102 -11.68 3.14 17.64
CA VAL A 102 -12.20 2.66 16.34
C VAL A 102 -11.20 1.72 15.69
N MET A 103 -9.93 2.11 15.66
CA MET A 103 -8.86 1.31 15.04
C MET A 103 -8.59 0.01 15.80
N ASN A 104 -8.66 0.03 17.14
CA ASN A 104 -8.56 -1.16 17.99
C ASN A 104 -9.71 -2.14 17.76
N ALA A 105 -10.95 -1.63 17.66
CA ALA A 105 -12.11 -2.47 17.37
C ALA A 105 -11.99 -3.14 15.99
N LEU A 106 -11.46 -2.43 14.98
CA LEU A 106 -11.19 -3.01 13.66
C LEU A 106 -10.01 -3.99 13.68
N ALA A 107 -8.92 -3.67 14.37
CA ALA A 107 -7.75 -4.54 14.50
C ALA A 107 -8.11 -5.89 15.13
N ILE A 108 -8.82 -5.88 16.27
CA ILE A 108 -9.32 -7.09 16.93
C ILE A 108 -10.27 -7.85 16.00
N LYS A 109 -11.19 -7.17 15.31
CA LYS A 109 -12.13 -7.81 14.39
C LYS A 109 -11.45 -8.47 13.17
N LEU A 110 -10.30 -7.95 12.74
CA LEU A 110 -9.49 -8.52 11.66
C LEU A 110 -8.54 -9.63 12.15
N GLY A 111 -8.21 -9.68 13.45
CA GLY A 111 -7.41 -10.76 14.05
C GLY A 111 -6.12 -10.34 14.75
N LEU A 112 -5.99 -9.10 15.20
CA LEU A 112 -4.86 -8.68 16.03
C LEU A 112 -5.01 -9.24 17.46
N SER A 113 -3.91 -9.72 18.03
CA SER A 113 -3.82 -10.10 19.44
C SER A 113 -4.11 -8.90 20.36
N PRO A 114 -4.89 -9.06 21.45
CA PRO A 114 -5.17 -7.97 22.40
C PRO A 114 -3.91 -7.45 23.11
N ALA A 115 -2.80 -8.21 23.08
CA ALA A 115 -1.49 -7.77 23.55
C ALA A 115 -0.92 -6.55 22.81
N LEU A 116 -1.56 -6.10 21.72
CA LEU A 116 -1.18 -4.91 20.94
C LEU A 116 -2.39 -4.00 20.69
N LYS A 117 -2.26 -2.71 20.97
CA LYS A 117 -3.31 -1.72 20.70
C LYS A 117 -2.75 -0.34 20.34
N PHE A 118 -3.58 0.45 19.67
CA PHE A 118 -3.36 1.87 19.47
C PHE A 118 -3.73 2.68 20.72
N TYR A 119 -2.95 3.72 20.96
CA TYR A 119 -3.16 4.77 21.95
C TYR A 119 -3.29 6.11 21.22
N ASP A 120 -4.17 7.00 21.67
CA ASP A 120 -4.25 8.35 21.09
C ASP A 120 -3.05 9.19 21.55
N VAL A 121 -2.40 9.89 20.61
CA VAL A 121 -1.32 10.84 20.91
C VAL A 121 -1.97 12.21 21.13
N CYS A 122 -2.14 12.59 22.40
CA CYS A 122 -2.97 13.76 22.78
C CYS A 122 -2.32 15.13 22.49
N SER A 123 -1.00 15.20 22.30
CA SER A 123 -0.29 16.39 21.84
C SER A 123 1.03 15.99 21.21
N PHE A 124 1.48 16.77 20.23
CA PHE A 124 2.77 16.59 19.55
C PHE A 124 3.92 17.33 20.23
N THR A 125 3.64 18.11 21.27
CA THR A 125 4.64 18.90 22.01
C THR A 125 4.57 18.61 23.52
N GLY A 126 5.67 18.85 24.23
CA GLY A 126 5.74 18.77 25.69
C GLY A 126 6.20 17.42 26.26
N THR A 127 6.90 17.47 27.39
CA THR A 127 7.62 16.34 28.04
C THR A 127 6.74 15.22 28.59
N ASP A 128 5.43 15.44 28.65
CA ASP A 128 4.47 14.60 29.36
C ASP A 128 3.51 13.86 28.43
N SER A 129 3.42 14.29 27.16
CA SER A 129 2.43 13.86 26.17
C SER A 129 2.52 12.38 25.80
N PHE A 130 3.67 11.74 26.03
CA PHE A 130 3.91 10.32 25.69
C PHE A 130 3.97 9.39 26.91
N LYS A 131 3.89 9.91 28.14
CA LYS A 131 4.12 9.12 29.38
C LYS A 131 3.18 7.93 29.57
N ASN A 132 1.99 8.00 28.97
CA ASN A 132 0.95 6.96 29.06
C ASN A 132 1.00 5.93 27.92
N ILE A 133 1.92 6.06 26.97
CA ILE A 133 2.05 5.18 25.81
C ILE A 133 3.23 4.22 26.06
N PRO A 134 2.98 2.90 26.22
CA PRO A 134 4.04 1.92 26.44
C PRO A 134 5.06 1.90 25.29
N ARG A 135 6.30 1.55 25.62
CA ARG A 135 7.42 1.48 24.67
C ARG A 135 7.87 0.01 24.49
N PRO A 136 8.34 -0.40 23.30
CA PRO A 136 8.48 0.40 22.09
C PRO A 136 7.16 0.65 21.35
N VAL A 137 7.09 1.77 20.62
CA VAL A 137 6.03 2.05 19.64
C VAL A 137 6.38 1.48 18.26
N TYR A 138 5.51 0.63 17.72
CA TYR A 138 5.75 -0.15 16.51
C TYR A 138 5.28 0.51 15.21
N ALA A 139 4.23 1.33 15.30
CA ALA A 139 3.66 2.06 14.18
C ALA A 139 3.01 3.37 14.66
N LEU A 140 3.01 4.39 13.81
CA LEU A 140 2.19 5.59 13.97
C LEU A 140 1.18 5.65 12.82
N LEU A 141 -0.06 6.06 13.10
CA LEU A 141 -1.07 6.33 12.08
C LEU A 141 -1.57 7.76 12.21
N PHE A 142 -1.16 8.61 11.26
CA PHE A 142 -1.57 10.00 11.18
C PHE A 142 -2.83 10.16 10.33
N SER A 143 -3.66 11.12 10.72
CA SER A 143 -4.80 11.62 9.96
C SER A 143 -4.64 13.12 9.72
N ILE A 144 -4.36 13.48 8.48
CA ILE A 144 -3.97 14.82 8.01
C ILE A 144 -5.10 15.46 7.18
N PRO A 145 -5.13 16.79 7.00
CA PRO A 145 -6.04 17.44 6.07
C PRO A 145 -5.65 17.11 4.62
N PHE A 146 -6.60 16.63 3.82
CA PHE A 146 -6.41 16.37 2.41
C PHE A 146 -6.80 17.62 1.60
N THR A 147 -5.82 18.50 1.40
CA THR A 147 -5.99 19.72 0.61
C THR A 147 -5.82 19.44 -0.89
N SER A 148 -6.48 20.24 -1.73
CA SER A 148 -6.30 20.18 -3.19
C SER A 148 -4.86 20.47 -3.62
N THR A 149 -4.15 21.33 -2.88
CA THR A 149 -2.72 21.60 -3.05
C THR A 149 -1.89 20.36 -2.79
N TRP A 150 -2.14 19.64 -1.69
CA TRP A 150 -1.47 18.37 -1.39
C TRP A 150 -1.72 17.35 -2.50
N GLU A 151 -2.97 17.18 -2.94
CA GLU A 151 -3.32 16.22 -3.99
C GLU A 151 -2.58 16.55 -5.30
N SER A 152 -2.52 17.83 -5.67
CA SER A 152 -1.86 18.28 -6.90
C SER A 152 -0.35 18.10 -6.84
N MET A 153 0.30 18.47 -5.72
CA MET A 153 1.74 18.30 -5.52
C MET A 153 2.13 16.82 -5.48
N THR A 154 1.39 15.99 -4.76
CA THR A 154 1.63 14.54 -4.71
C THR A 154 1.44 13.94 -6.10
N ARG A 155 0.31 14.18 -6.78
CA ARG A 155 0.05 13.62 -8.12
C ARG A 155 1.14 13.99 -9.13
N ALA A 156 1.61 15.24 -9.14
CA ALA A 156 2.71 15.66 -10.01
C ALA A 156 4.04 14.95 -9.68
N LYS A 157 4.37 14.76 -8.40
CA LYS A 157 5.55 14.02 -7.96
C LYS A 157 5.47 12.53 -8.28
N GLU A 158 4.30 11.89 -8.12
CA GLU A 158 4.13 10.47 -8.43
C GLU A 158 4.14 10.19 -9.94
N MET A 159 3.56 11.07 -10.77
CA MET A 159 3.58 10.91 -12.24
C MET A 159 5.00 10.97 -12.86
N ALA A 160 5.97 11.54 -12.15
CA ALA A 160 7.37 11.59 -12.56
C ALA A 160 8.18 10.34 -12.15
N LYS A 161 7.60 9.40 -11.39
CA LYS A 161 8.28 8.23 -10.84
C LYS A 161 7.95 6.95 -11.62
N LEU A 162 8.89 6.02 -11.61
CA LEU A 162 8.63 4.63 -11.99
C LEU A 162 7.65 3.99 -11.00
N PRO A 163 6.65 3.21 -11.45
CA PRO A 163 5.74 2.51 -10.55
C PRO A 163 6.47 1.54 -9.62
N TYR A 164 6.17 1.55 -8.32
CA TYR A 164 6.66 0.53 -7.40
C TYR A 164 6.15 -0.86 -7.81
N LYS A 165 7.03 -1.86 -7.81
CA LYS A 165 6.73 -3.27 -8.17
C LYS A 165 7.26 -4.28 -7.14
N GLY A 166 7.71 -3.82 -5.97
CA GLY A 166 8.26 -4.69 -4.93
C GLY A 166 7.27 -5.73 -4.43
N SER A 167 7.75 -6.96 -4.35
CA SER A 167 7.03 -8.17 -3.94
C SER A 167 8.04 -9.22 -3.46
N GLY A 168 7.55 -10.29 -2.82
CA GLY A 168 8.38 -11.34 -2.24
C GLY A 168 8.75 -11.10 -0.76
N PRO A 169 9.32 -12.13 -0.10
CA PRO A 169 9.60 -12.11 1.35
C PRO A 169 10.75 -11.17 1.73
N ASP A 170 11.64 -10.85 0.79
CA ASP A 170 12.83 -10.02 1.04
C ASP A 170 12.54 -8.50 1.01
N GLN A 171 11.29 -8.10 0.79
CA GLN A 171 10.89 -6.69 0.84
C GLN A 171 10.93 -6.17 2.28
N PRO A 172 11.51 -4.98 2.54
CA PRO A 172 11.58 -4.43 3.89
C PRO A 172 10.22 -4.02 4.46
N VAL A 173 9.21 -3.81 3.58
CA VAL A 173 7.83 -3.48 3.90
C VAL A 173 6.84 -4.06 2.89
N ILE A 174 5.64 -4.40 3.36
CA ILE A 174 4.45 -4.76 2.58
C ILE A 174 3.54 -3.53 2.45
N TRP A 175 3.53 -2.92 1.26
CA TRP A 175 2.69 -1.75 0.95
C TRP A 175 1.49 -2.12 0.07
N PHE A 176 0.32 -1.57 0.41
CA PHE A 176 -0.95 -1.82 -0.26
C PHE A 176 -1.42 -0.54 -0.98
N LYS A 177 -1.47 -0.60 -2.31
CA LYS A 177 -2.08 0.45 -3.14
C LYS A 177 -3.59 0.52 -2.89
N GLN A 178 -4.12 1.73 -2.69
CA GLN A 178 -5.52 1.95 -2.33
C GLN A 178 -6.43 1.99 -3.57
N ALA A 179 -7.07 0.87 -3.88
CA ALA A 179 -8.12 0.80 -4.90
C ALA A 179 -9.51 1.30 -4.40
N ILE A 180 -9.77 1.19 -3.09
CA ILE A 180 -11.09 1.42 -2.50
C ILE A 180 -11.23 2.88 -2.03
N ALA A 181 -12.30 3.57 -2.45
CA ALA A 181 -12.58 4.94 -2.00
C ALA A 181 -13.03 4.94 -0.52
N GLY A 182 -12.56 5.91 0.27
CA GLY A 182 -12.92 6.02 1.70
C GLY A 182 -12.31 4.98 2.64
N ALA A 183 -11.53 4.02 2.14
CA ALA A 183 -10.90 2.98 2.94
C ALA A 183 -9.55 3.38 3.57
N CYS A 184 -9.06 4.60 3.35
CA CYS A 184 -7.72 5.07 3.77
C CYS A 184 -7.38 4.76 5.24
N GLY A 185 -8.34 4.90 6.17
CA GLY A 185 -8.14 4.52 7.58
C GLY A 185 -7.81 3.04 7.77
N SER A 186 -8.51 2.14 7.08
CA SER A 186 -8.20 0.69 7.13
C SER A 186 -6.99 0.29 6.28
N MET A 187 -6.65 1.04 5.23
CA MET A 187 -5.39 0.85 4.49
C MET A 187 -4.20 1.18 5.39
N GLY A 188 -4.24 2.34 6.07
CA GLY A 188 -3.23 2.74 7.06
C GLY A 188 -3.15 1.76 8.21
N LEU A 189 -4.27 1.25 8.71
CA LEU A 189 -4.29 0.16 9.70
C LEU A 189 -3.54 -1.08 9.20
N LEU A 190 -3.81 -1.57 7.98
CA LEU A 190 -3.08 -2.72 7.42
C LEU A 190 -1.58 -2.43 7.29
N HIS A 191 -1.21 -1.23 6.85
CA HIS A 191 0.20 -0.81 6.83
C HIS A 191 0.84 -0.88 8.22
N CYS A 192 0.18 -0.38 9.27
CA CYS A 192 0.67 -0.47 10.65
C CYS A 192 0.79 -1.90 11.18
N LEU A 193 -0.19 -2.78 10.89
CA LEU A 193 -0.27 -4.11 11.50
C LEU A 193 0.56 -5.18 10.77
N LEU A 194 0.78 -5.03 9.47
CA LEU A 194 1.44 -6.05 8.63
C LEU A 194 2.93 -5.77 8.36
N ASN A 195 3.51 -4.77 9.05
CA ASN A 195 4.91 -4.35 8.89
C ASN A 195 5.66 -4.28 10.21
N GLY A 196 6.99 -4.42 10.14
CA GLY A 196 7.88 -4.41 11.30
C GLY A 196 7.45 -5.43 12.36
N GLN A 197 7.78 -5.19 13.63
CA GLN A 197 7.46 -6.16 14.70
C GLN A 197 5.95 -6.33 14.97
N ALA A 198 5.07 -5.49 14.42
CA ALA A 198 3.62 -5.59 14.64
C ALA A 198 3.01 -6.85 14.03
N HIS A 199 3.53 -7.35 12.89
CA HIS A 199 2.99 -8.55 12.24
C HIS A 199 3.06 -9.80 13.13
N ARG A 200 3.98 -9.82 14.11
CA ARG A 200 4.17 -10.93 15.06
C ARG A 200 3.03 -11.06 16.10
N TYR A 201 2.12 -10.09 16.14
CA TYR A 201 0.92 -10.09 16.98
C TYR A 201 -0.36 -10.45 16.20
N VAL A 202 -0.24 -10.77 14.90
CA VAL A 202 -1.35 -11.30 14.10
C VAL A 202 -1.65 -12.73 14.55
N LEU A 203 -2.91 -13.01 14.90
CA LEU A 203 -3.35 -14.35 15.29
C LEU A 203 -3.51 -15.26 14.05
N PRO A 204 -3.19 -16.56 14.14
CA PRO A 204 -3.39 -17.52 13.05
C PRO A 204 -4.88 -17.69 12.71
N ASP A 205 -5.16 -18.18 11.50
CA ASP A 205 -6.51 -18.44 10.97
C ASP A 205 -7.47 -17.22 10.94
N THR A 206 -6.92 -16.01 10.89
CA THR A 206 -7.69 -14.75 10.90
C THR A 206 -7.78 -14.06 9.53
N VAL A 207 -8.37 -12.86 9.47
CA VAL A 207 -8.33 -12.02 8.28
C VAL A 207 -6.94 -11.44 8.08
N LEU A 208 -6.28 -10.96 9.14
CA LEU A 208 -4.92 -10.44 9.06
C LEU A 208 -3.90 -11.52 8.64
N SER A 209 -3.95 -12.75 9.18
CA SER A 209 -2.96 -13.78 8.79
C SER A 209 -3.08 -14.15 7.31
N ARG A 210 -4.30 -14.38 6.82
CA ARG A 210 -4.55 -14.60 5.39
C ARG A 210 -4.06 -13.44 4.54
N LEU A 211 -4.42 -12.20 4.89
CA LEU A 211 -4.02 -11.01 4.12
C LEU A 211 -2.50 -10.84 4.11
N TYR A 212 -1.82 -11.11 5.23
CA TYR A 212 -0.36 -11.09 5.33
C TYR A 212 0.25 -12.13 4.36
N GLU A 213 -0.04 -13.41 4.56
CA GLU A 213 0.49 -14.53 3.80
C GLU A 213 0.24 -14.39 2.29
N GLN A 214 -0.98 -14.03 1.89
CA GLN A 214 -1.34 -13.85 0.49
C GLN A 214 -0.74 -12.58 -0.13
N SER A 215 -0.46 -11.53 0.67
CA SER A 215 0.10 -10.29 0.14
C SER A 215 1.59 -10.36 -0.21
N ILE A 216 2.36 -11.23 0.46
CA ILE A 216 3.82 -11.35 0.29
C ILE A 216 4.22 -11.58 -1.18
N PRO A 217 3.74 -12.63 -1.87
CA PRO A 217 4.15 -12.91 -3.25
C PRO A 217 3.56 -11.95 -4.30
N LEU A 218 2.60 -11.10 -3.93
CA LEU A 218 1.87 -10.25 -4.88
C LEU A 218 2.54 -8.89 -5.08
N GLY A 219 2.60 -8.45 -6.35
CA GLY A 219 2.92 -7.06 -6.69
C GLY A 219 1.80 -6.09 -6.26
N PRO A 220 2.05 -4.77 -6.23
CA PRO A 220 1.12 -3.83 -5.60
C PRO A 220 -0.28 -3.73 -6.24
N ASP A 221 -0.38 -3.94 -7.56
CA ASP A 221 -1.66 -3.91 -8.28
C ASP A 221 -2.49 -5.19 -8.01
N ASP A 222 -1.85 -6.35 -7.94
CA ASP A 222 -2.50 -7.63 -7.60
C ASP A 222 -2.88 -7.65 -6.11
N ARG A 223 -2.02 -7.12 -5.23
CA ARG A 223 -2.28 -6.95 -3.79
C ARG A 223 -3.47 -6.01 -3.53
N ALA A 224 -3.61 -4.95 -4.32
CA ALA A 224 -4.79 -4.09 -4.30
C ALA A 224 -6.06 -4.80 -4.79
N THR A 225 -5.93 -5.62 -5.84
CA THR A 225 -7.04 -6.43 -6.40
C THR A 225 -7.50 -7.52 -5.42
N MET A 226 -6.57 -8.17 -4.73
CA MET A 226 -6.85 -9.11 -3.64
C MET A 226 -7.68 -8.44 -2.54
N LEU A 227 -7.24 -7.27 -2.06
CA LEU A 227 -7.93 -6.56 -0.98
C LEU A 227 -9.29 -5.98 -1.41
N TYR A 228 -9.42 -5.52 -2.66
CA TYR A 228 -10.68 -5.05 -3.25
C TYR A 228 -11.77 -6.15 -3.26
N ASN A 229 -11.35 -7.40 -3.46
CA ASN A 229 -12.25 -8.55 -3.52
C ASN A 229 -12.43 -9.27 -2.16
N ASP A 230 -11.75 -8.85 -1.09
CA ASP A 230 -11.85 -9.51 0.21
C ASP A 230 -13.13 -9.08 0.97
N GLN A 231 -14.18 -9.88 0.85
CA GLN A 231 -15.45 -9.63 1.52
C GLN A 231 -15.34 -9.60 3.05
N LYS A 232 -14.42 -10.38 3.66
CA LYS A 232 -14.26 -10.40 5.13
C LYS A 232 -13.64 -9.08 5.63
N PHE A 233 -12.71 -8.50 4.87
CA PHE A 233 -12.17 -7.17 5.13
C PHE A 233 -13.23 -6.08 4.94
N GLU A 234 -14.04 -6.15 3.87
CA GLU A 234 -15.16 -5.23 3.65
C GLU A 234 -16.17 -5.27 4.80
N ASP A 235 -16.64 -6.47 5.18
CA ASP A 235 -17.61 -6.67 6.26
C ASP A 235 -17.07 -6.18 7.60
N ALA A 236 -15.77 -6.40 7.87
CA ALA A 236 -15.13 -5.91 9.07
C ALA A 236 -15.05 -4.38 9.11
N HIS A 237 -14.62 -3.74 8.01
CA HIS A 237 -14.58 -2.30 7.89
C HIS A 237 -15.96 -1.67 8.11
N GLN A 238 -16.98 -2.14 7.38
CA GLN A 238 -18.32 -1.54 7.43
C GLN A 238 -18.99 -1.72 8.79
N ALA A 239 -18.85 -2.89 9.42
CA ALA A 239 -19.39 -3.13 10.76
C ALA A 239 -18.82 -2.12 11.79
N ILE A 240 -17.51 -1.85 11.74
CA ILE A 240 -16.88 -0.86 12.62
C ILE A 240 -17.27 0.57 12.24
N ALA A 241 -17.37 0.89 10.94
CA ALA A 241 -17.83 2.20 10.48
C ALA A 241 -19.24 2.54 11.00
N ILE A 242 -20.17 1.58 10.96
CA ILE A 242 -21.54 1.72 11.50
C ILE A 242 -21.53 1.93 13.02
N LEU A 243 -20.65 1.25 13.76
CA LEU A 243 -20.51 1.44 15.21
C LEU A 243 -19.88 2.79 15.57
N ALA A 244 -18.91 3.25 14.79
CA ALA A 244 -18.27 4.55 14.98
C ALA A 244 -19.24 5.71 14.69
N ASP A 245 -20.00 5.63 13.59
CA ASP A 245 -21.02 6.63 13.21
C ASP A 245 -22.11 6.76 14.29
N LYS A 246 -22.62 5.62 14.80
CA LYS A 246 -23.59 5.59 15.92
C LYS A 246 -23.04 6.12 17.25
N ALA A 247 -21.73 6.06 17.45
CA ALA A 247 -21.08 6.53 18.67
C ALA A 247 -20.65 8.00 18.58
N SER A 248 -20.73 8.63 17.40
CA SER A 248 -20.42 10.06 17.26
C SER A 248 -21.61 10.92 17.66
N THR A 249 -21.39 11.82 18.62
CA THR A 249 -22.34 12.88 18.99
C THR A 249 -22.24 14.11 18.08
N GLU A 250 -21.17 14.20 17.30
CA GLU A 250 -20.87 15.36 16.48
C GLU A 250 -21.14 15.06 15.01
N LYS A 251 -21.99 15.88 14.39
CA LYS A 251 -22.03 16.04 12.92
C LYS A 251 -20.83 16.88 12.49
N VAL A 252 -19.63 16.38 12.73
CA VAL A 252 -18.42 16.95 12.12
C VAL A 252 -18.66 16.92 10.61
N GLU A 253 -18.70 18.08 9.96
CA GLU A 253 -18.65 18.12 8.50
C GLU A 253 -17.48 17.25 8.08
N LYS A 254 -17.67 16.39 7.08
CA LYS A 254 -16.68 15.36 6.71
C LYS A 254 -15.47 16.00 6.02
N LEU A 255 -14.69 16.75 6.81
CA LEU A 255 -13.37 17.27 6.55
C LEU A 255 -12.62 16.17 5.82
N ASN A 256 -12.15 16.50 4.63
CA ASN A 256 -11.52 15.50 3.80
C ASN A 256 -10.18 15.19 4.45
N ARG A 257 -10.13 14.13 5.27
CA ARG A 257 -8.90 13.66 5.92
C ARG A 257 -8.33 12.47 5.17
N HIS A 258 -7.02 12.38 5.19
CA HIS A 258 -6.24 11.30 4.61
C HIS A 258 -5.34 10.67 5.68
N TYR A 259 -5.00 9.40 5.48
CA TYR A 259 -4.35 8.56 6.47
C TYR A 259 -3.00 8.10 5.97
N VAL A 260 -1.97 8.32 6.77
CA VAL A 260 -0.58 7.97 6.46
C VAL A 260 -0.03 7.18 7.64
N ALA A 261 0.41 5.95 7.37
CA ALA A 261 1.07 5.12 8.38
C ALA A 261 2.59 5.31 8.31
N PHE A 262 3.25 5.30 9.46
CA PHE A 262 4.71 5.25 9.56
C PHE A 262 5.11 4.01 10.34
N VAL A 263 6.03 3.22 9.78
CA VAL A 263 6.44 1.93 10.32
C VAL A 263 7.95 1.76 10.24
N ARG A 264 8.50 0.91 11.12
CA ARG A 264 9.87 0.43 10.99
C ARG A 264 9.90 -0.79 10.07
N GLY A 265 10.67 -0.73 8.99
CA GLY A 265 10.87 -1.87 8.08
C GLY A 265 11.81 -2.92 8.67
N GLU A 266 11.86 -4.11 8.08
CA GLU A 266 12.82 -5.16 8.48
C GLU A 266 14.28 -4.76 8.20
N ASP A 267 14.51 -3.77 7.32
CA ASP A 267 15.82 -3.12 7.13
C ASP A 267 16.20 -2.13 8.25
N GLY A 268 15.29 -1.90 9.20
CA GLY A 268 15.44 -0.93 10.29
C GLY A 268 15.20 0.53 9.90
N SER A 269 14.77 0.81 8.66
CA SER A 269 14.46 2.19 8.23
C SER A 269 13.06 2.62 8.64
N LEU A 270 12.85 3.93 8.72
CA LEU A 270 11.52 4.53 8.78
C LEU A 270 10.88 4.54 7.39
N TRP A 271 9.66 4.01 7.28
CA TRP A 271 8.88 3.97 6.04
C TRP A 271 7.56 4.73 6.21
N GLU A 272 7.30 5.67 5.32
CA GLU A 272 5.98 6.29 5.12
C GLU A 272 5.16 5.39 4.19
N MET A 273 3.96 5.04 4.62
CA MET A 273 3.09 4.06 4.00
C MET A 273 1.76 4.72 3.65
N ASP A 274 1.71 5.35 2.49
CA ASP A 274 0.53 6.00 1.93
C ASP A 274 0.01 5.23 0.71
N GLY A 275 -1.21 4.70 0.78
CA GLY A 275 -1.79 3.87 -0.28
C GLY A 275 -2.19 4.61 -1.56
N ILE A 276 -2.25 5.95 -1.57
CA ILE A 276 -2.57 6.72 -2.78
C ILE A 276 -1.34 7.29 -3.50
N ARG A 277 -0.14 7.06 -2.98
CA ARG A 277 1.14 7.31 -3.67
C ARG A 277 1.47 6.22 -4.70
N GLY A 278 2.56 6.39 -5.46
CA GLY A 278 3.10 5.39 -6.38
C GLY A 278 3.83 4.21 -5.72
N GLY A 279 4.04 4.27 -4.39
CA GLY A 279 4.70 3.25 -3.58
C GLY A 279 4.81 3.68 -2.11
N PRO A 280 5.52 2.90 -1.27
CA PRO A 280 6.01 3.37 0.02
C PRO A 280 7.01 4.53 -0.17
N ILE A 281 7.49 5.17 0.91
CA ILE A 281 8.64 6.10 0.86
C ILE A 281 9.61 5.78 2.01
N ARG A 282 10.89 5.59 1.70
CA ARG A 282 11.94 5.44 2.71
C ARG A 282 12.34 6.81 3.24
N ARG A 283 12.04 7.09 4.50
CA ARG A 283 12.49 8.32 5.18
C ARG A 283 13.91 8.13 5.74
N LYS A 284 14.63 9.23 5.93
CA LYS A 284 15.93 9.28 6.62
C LYS A 284 15.75 10.06 7.94
N PRO A 285 16.41 9.68 9.05
CA PRO A 285 17.45 8.65 9.19
C PRO A 285 16.92 7.21 9.25
N ARG A 286 17.86 6.24 9.31
CA ARG A 286 17.58 4.86 9.75
C ARG A 286 17.40 4.88 11.27
N LEU A 287 16.55 4.00 11.81
CA LEU A 287 16.30 3.91 13.25
C LEU A 287 17.29 2.93 13.88
N GLU A 288 17.90 3.31 14.98
CA GLU A 288 18.79 2.46 15.79
C GLU A 288 17.99 1.36 16.50
N GLU A 289 18.62 0.24 16.88
CA GLU A 289 17.89 -0.93 17.44
C GLU A 289 17.04 -0.57 18.67
N HIS A 290 17.55 0.34 19.51
CA HIS A 290 16.92 0.82 20.73
C HIS A 290 15.92 1.98 20.51
N GLU A 291 15.87 2.57 19.32
CA GLU A 291 14.91 3.60 18.96
C GLU A 291 13.56 2.97 18.56
N ASP A 292 12.49 3.70 18.87
CA ASP A 292 11.15 3.43 18.36
C ASP A 292 10.60 4.68 17.64
N LEU A 293 9.33 4.63 17.24
CA LEU A 293 8.76 5.68 16.39
C LEU A 293 8.28 6.93 17.12
N LEU A 294 8.14 6.94 18.45
CA LEU A 294 7.49 8.02 19.18
C LEU A 294 8.51 8.96 19.84
N THR A 295 9.28 9.64 19.00
CA THR A 295 10.25 10.69 19.39
C THR A 295 9.87 12.02 18.75
N ASP A 296 10.26 13.15 19.36
CA ASP A 296 9.97 14.49 18.83
C ASP A 296 10.47 14.66 17.39
N ASP A 297 11.68 14.17 17.07
CA ASP A 297 12.25 14.27 15.73
C ASP A 297 11.49 13.43 14.70
N ILE A 298 11.03 12.23 15.06
CA ILE A 298 10.22 11.39 14.16
C ILE A 298 8.84 12.00 13.98
N LEU A 299 8.20 12.51 15.03
CA LEU A 299 6.90 13.18 14.93
C LEU A 299 7.01 14.42 14.02
N ARG A 300 8.02 15.27 14.22
CA ARG A 300 8.29 16.43 13.36
C ARG A 300 8.55 16.03 11.91
N LEU A 301 9.30 14.96 11.66
CA LEU A 301 9.52 14.41 10.32
C LEU A 301 8.21 13.91 9.69
N CYS A 302 7.38 13.20 10.46
CA CYS A 302 6.08 12.68 10.01
C CYS A 302 5.09 13.80 9.68
N MET A 303 5.12 14.92 10.41
CA MET A 303 4.33 16.13 10.12
C MET A 303 4.96 16.99 9.01
N GLY A 304 6.27 16.85 8.78
CA GLY A 304 7.05 17.55 7.77
C GLY A 304 6.53 17.32 6.35
N GLY A 305 5.81 18.33 5.83
CA GLY A 305 5.16 18.31 4.52
C GLY A 305 3.62 18.27 4.56
N PHE A 306 3.00 18.29 5.74
CA PHE A 306 1.53 18.27 5.90
C PHE A 306 0.96 19.40 6.77
N VAL A 307 1.79 20.06 7.57
CA VAL A 307 1.44 21.17 8.48
C VAL A 307 2.36 22.34 8.17
N ASP A 308 1.83 23.55 7.98
CA ASP A 308 2.68 24.75 7.82
C ASP A 308 3.18 25.19 9.19
N ALA A 309 4.46 25.58 9.29
CA ALA A 309 5.10 25.95 10.57
C ALA A 309 4.52 27.21 11.26
N GLU A 310 3.60 27.92 10.59
CA GLU A 310 2.85 29.07 11.12
C GLU A 310 1.38 28.73 11.43
N SER A 311 0.96 27.48 11.25
CA SER A 311 -0.40 26.99 11.54
C SER A 311 -0.45 26.24 12.87
N ASP A 312 -1.58 26.31 13.58
CA ASP A 312 -1.77 25.60 14.85
C ASP A 312 -1.69 24.07 14.65
N GLU A 313 -0.52 23.49 14.95
CA GLU A 313 -0.15 22.10 14.63
C GLU A 313 -1.18 21.07 15.14
N ASP A 314 -1.68 21.26 16.37
CA ASP A 314 -2.65 20.40 17.05
C ASP A 314 -4.06 20.44 16.41
N THR A 315 -4.38 21.44 15.57
CA THR A 315 -5.73 21.60 14.98
C THR A 315 -5.89 20.83 13.67
N MET A 316 -4.79 20.50 12.99
CA MET A 316 -4.80 19.97 11.62
C MET A 316 -4.58 18.46 11.54
N CYS A 317 -3.68 17.90 12.35
CA CYS A 317 -3.36 16.48 12.33
C CYS A 317 -3.82 15.76 13.61
N SER A 318 -4.11 14.46 13.53
CA SER A 318 -4.24 13.60 14.70
C SER A 318 -3.44 12.32 14.50
N CYS A 319 -2.85 11.80 15.57
CA CYS A 319 -2.01 10.61 15.51
C CYS A 319 -2.42 9.59 16.56
N ILE A 320 -2.30 8.31 16.21
CA ILE A 320 -2.42 7.20 17.14
C ILE A 320 -1.17 6.32 17.04
N ALA A 321 -0.68 5.83 18.18
CA ALA A 321 0.55 5.08 18.31
C ALA A 321 0.27 3.62 18.69
N LEU A 322 0.80 2.66 17.93
CA LEU A 322 0.65 1.23 18.15
C LEU A 322 1.72 0.71 19.12
N ALA A 323 1.29 0.21 20.29
CA ALA A 323 2.18 -0.30 21.32
C ALA A 323 1.58 -1.52 22.03
N LYS A 324 2.38 -2.17 22.89
CA LYS A 324 1.90 -3.28 23.74
C LYS A 324 0.80 -2.81 24.69
N ASP A 325 -0.12 -3.72 25.01
CA ASP A 325 -1.05 -3.53 26.12
C ASP A 325 -0.46 -4.14 27.41
N PRO A 326 -0.08 -3.35 28.44
CA PRO A 326 0.49 -3.87 29.67
C PRO A 326 -0.52 -4.61 30.56
N THR A 327 -1.82 -4.51 30.28
CA THR A 327 -2.85 -5.26 31.02
C THR A 327 -3.07 -6.68 30.50
N GLU A 328 -2.55 -7.01 29.32
CA GLU A 328 -2.73 -8.31 28.68
C GLU A 328 -1.48 -9.19 28.88
N ALA A 329 -1.69 -10.41 29.40
CA ALA A 329 -0.59 -11.33 29.66
C ALA A 329 -0.03 -11.88 28.35
N VAL A 330 1.18 -11.45 27.99
CA VAL A 330 1.82 -11.78 26.70
C VAL A 330 2.30 -13.25 26.67
N THR A 331 1.40 -14.19 26.38
CA THR A 331 1.75 -15.52 25.87
C THR A 331 1.88 -15.50 24.35
N LEU A 332 2.98 -14.90 23.86
CA LEU A 332 3.41 -15.13 22.48
C LEU A 332 3.81 -16.61 22.31
N PRO A 333 3.46 -17.27 21.19
CA PRO A 333 3.94 -18.62 20.92
C PRO A 333 5.47 -18.62 20.84
N LEU A 334 6.13 -19.42 21.68
CA LEU A 334 7.57 -19.68 21.56
C LEU A 334 7.82 -20.38 20.22
N ASN A 335 8.29 -19.65 19.20
CA ASN A 335 9.10 -20.14 18.06
C ASN A 335 9.36 -19.01 17.01
N SER A 336 10.10 -17.94 17.37
CA SER A 336 10.62 -16.97 16.37
C SER A 336 11.76 -16.08 16.88
N LEU A 337 12.79 -16.66 17.50
CA LEU A 337 14.00 -15.92 17.89
C LEU A 337 15.27 -16.67 17.49
N SER A 338 15.83 -16.30 16.33
CA SER A 338 17.17 -16.74 15.92
C SER A 338 17.95 -15.66 15.13
N ARG A 339 18.79 -14.93 15.88
CA ARG A 339 20.21 -14.64 15.56
C ARG A 339 20.56 -13.80 14.30
N GLY A 340 21.13 -12.61 14.55
CA GLY A 340 21.91 -11.81 13.57
C GLY A 340 22.39 -10.50 14.22
N HIS A 341 23.45 -10.52 15.04
CA HIS A 341 24.87 -10.29 14.69
C HIS A 341 25.27 -8.79 14.73
N LEU A 342 25.89 -8.43 15.86
CA LEU A 342 26.44 -7.11 16.17
C LEU A 342 27.59 -6.72 15.21
N MET A 343 27.52 -5.53 14.63
CA MET A 343 28.68 -4.66 14.35
C MET A 343 28.28 -3.20 14.56
N ASN A 344 29.19 -2.43 15.15
CA ASN A 344 28.92 -1.11 15.71
C ASN A 344 29.87 -0.09 15.04
N GLU A 345 29.34 0.85 14.26
CA GLU A 345 30.13 1.97 13.73
C GLU A 345 29.52 3.31 14.15
N ARG A 346 30.32 4.12 14.85
CA ARG A 346 29.94 5.48 15.24
C ARG A 346 30.07 6.42 14.04
N SER A 347 29.11 7.32 13.88
CA SER A 347 29.30 8.58 13.16
C SER A 347 28.79 9.75 14.00
N GLU A 348 29.71 10.52 14.58
CA GLU A 348 29.41 11.78 15.26
C GLU A 348 29.20 12.91 14.24
N GLY A 349 28.41 13.93 14.62
CA GLY A 349 28.45 15.26 13.99
C GLY A 349 27.50 15.50 12.82
N VAL A 350 26.24 15.83 13.11
CA VAL A 350 25.32 16.48 12.15
C VAL A 350 24.72 17.73 12.79
N GLN A 351 24.87 18.88 12.11
CA GLN A 351 24.27 20.16 12.50
C GLN A 351 22.74 20.15 12.30
N PRO A 352 21.96 20.95 13.05
CA PRO A 352 20.50 20.99 12.92
C PRO A 352 20.07 21.40 11.51
N ARG A 353 19.21 20.59 10.88
CA ARG A 353 18.66 20.85 9.53
C ARG A 353 17.24 21.40 9.64
N THR A 354 16.87 22.30 8.73
CA THR A 354 15.58 22.98 8.77
C THR A 354 14.46 22.19 8.08
N PHE A 355 13.23 22.59 8.38
CA PHE A 355 11.96 21.97 7.96
C PHE A 355 11.80 21.71 6.45
N TRP A 356 12.50 22.47 5.60
CA TRP A 356 12.41 22.39 4.14
C TRP A 356 13.56 21.64 3.45
N ASP A 357 14.50 21.02 4.19
CA ASP A 357 15.66 20.36 3.57
C ASP A 357 15.23 19.17 2.67
N PRO A 358 15.49 19.22 1.34
CA PRO A 358 15.17 18.10 0.46
C PRO A 358 15.87 16.80 0.86
N ALA A 359 16.96 16.84 1.63
CA ALA A 359 17.69 15.66 2.11
C ALA A 359 16.91 14.77 3.09
N TRP A 360 15.81 15.26 3.69
CA TRP A 360 14.85 14.42 4.45
C TRP A 360 14.16 13.39 3.54
N TYR A 361 13.99 13.72 2.27
CA TYR A 361 13.62 12.79 1.22
C TYR A 361 14.92 12.14 0.73
N GLY A 362 15.12 10.86 1.07
CA GLY A 362 16.17 10.10 0.42
C GLY A 362 15.93 10.08 -1.11
N PRO A 363 16.97 9.88 -1.93
CA PRO A 363 16.71 9.30 -3.25
C PRO A 363 15.89 8.02 -3.02
N ASP A 364 14.73 7.94 -3.66
CA ASP A 364 13.78 6.83 -3.52
C ASP A 364 14.45 5.55 -4.04
N HIS A 365 15.16 4.84 -3.15
CA HIS A 365 15.96 3.67 -3.46
C HIS A 365 15.07 2.43 -3.66
N TRP A 366 14.35 2.43 -4.78
CA TRP A 366 13.87 1.21 -5.43
C TRP A 366 14.99 0.71 -6.33
N SER A 367 15.91 -0.06 -5.76
CA SER A 367 16.77 -0.93 -6.56
C SER A 367 15.89 -1.85 -7.41
N GLN A 368 16.27 -2.07 -8.66
CA GLN A 368 15.59 -3.01 -9.57
C GLN A 368 15.71 -4.45 -9.07
#